data_AF-A0A449B2S6-F1
#
_entry.id   AF-A0A449B2S6-F1
#
_cell.length_a   1.000
_cell.length_b   1.000
_cell.length_c   1.000
_cell.angle_alpha   90.00
_cell.angle_beta   90.00
_cell.angle_gamma   90.00
#
_symmetry.space_group_name_H-M   'P 1'
#
loop_
_entity.id
_entity.type
_entity.pdbx_description
1 polymer ?
#
loop_
_entity_poly.entity_id
_entity_poly.type
_entity_poly.pdbx_seq_one_letter_code
_entity_poly.pdbx_strand_id
1 'polypeptide(L)'
;MFAVIVFILWKININLVSVQKNEQIFILNKISPKTLIFQDQYFRNYLVFKKQAWNSLILNAKYLITSEIEQINPKYNFFKTQGVFHQLNITSLQFYKHTPKSWFFNLEIFQYQQFNQIVKTLLFGYSNSEIIEQYNFLGIVHLVVLSGMHFNLIMYFLKTIFKKIKPLNFLPLIIVLVYFFFCNWTVSSIKAIFLIIFTEIYTFKHNQVSQDLKLKALVAVSLGVLTINPWYSYSLGFWFSFLLSGFIYLKINKSLTIKQFIADYFNIWLFSALLVFIFAQKFYPLSFIISLIITPIIEICVFLLFFSFWISPFVLIINSTFDYFTQIFVFASFYIVFEINNLYLYWSIKIANFLAFYGLLIRKLKFLRN
;
A
#
# COMPACT_ATOMS: atom_id res chain seq x y z
N MET A 1 8.18 2.21 -24.70
CA MET A 1 9.47 1.52 -24.95
C MET A 1 10.18 1.14 -23.64
N PHE A 2 10.52 2.09 -22.75
CA PHE A 2 11.21 1.80 -21.47
C PHE A 2 10.52 0.74 -20.59
N ALA A 3 9.21 0.88 -20.34
CA ALA A 3 8.45 -0.10 -19.54
C ALA A 3 8.44 -1.51 -20.14
N VAL A 4 8.51 -1.63 -21.47
CA VAL A 4 8.55 -2.92 -22.18
C VAL A 4 9.92 -3.59 -21.98
N ILE A 5 11.01 -2.83 -22.09
CA ILE A 5 12.37 -3.33 -21.83
C ILE A 5 12.49 -3.82 -20.39
N VAL A 6 12.04 -3.01 -19.43
CA VAL A 6 12.02 -3.37 -18.00
C VAL A 6 11.22 -4.66 -17.76
N PHE A 7 10.04 -4.78 -18.39
CA PHE A 7 9.23 -5.99 -18.30
C PHE A 7 9.96 -7.22 -18.87
N ILE A 8 10.63 -7.08 -20.02
CA ILE A 8 11.41 -8.15 -20.64
C ILE A 8 12.57 -8.57 -19.71
N LEU A 9 13.34 -7.61 -19.17
CA LEU A 9 14.43 -7.89 -18.23
C LEU A 9 13.93 -8.63 -16.99
N TRP A 10 12.79 -8.22 -16.43
CA TRP A 10 12.16 -8.90 -15.31
C TRP A 10 11.74 -10.32 -15.66
N LYS A 11 11.14 -10.52 -16.85
CA LYS A 11 10.74 -11.84 -17.34
C LYS A 11 11.94 -12.77 -17.52
N ILE A 12 13.05 -12.24 -18.05
CA ILE A 12 14.32 -12.98 -18.16
C ILE A 12 14.82 -13.35 -16.75
N ASN A 13 14.88 -12.40 -15.82
CA ASN A 13 15.33 -12.66 -14.44
C ASN A 13 14.50 -13.73 -13.71
N ILE A 14 13.18 -13.74 -13.92
CA ILE A 14 12.29 -14.78 -13.40
C ILE A 14 12.59 -16.14 -14.06
N ASN A 15 12.80 -16.17 -15.38
CA ASN A 15 13.03 -17.41 -16.12
C ASN A 15 14.43 -18.00 -15.93
N LEU A 16 15.40 -17.23 -15.43
CA LEU A 16 16.75 -17.71 -15.10
C LEU A 16 16.79 -18.58 -13.84
N VAL A 17 15.65 -18.81 -13.18
CA VAL A 17 15.56 -19.73 -12.04
C VAL A 17 15.70 -21.17 -12.55
N SER A 18 16.83 -21.81 -12.24
CA SER A 18 17.01 -23.23 -12.50
C SER A 18 16.18 -24.07 -11.53
N VAL A 19 15.45 -25.05 -12.07
CA VAL A 19 14.73 -26.08 -11.31
C VAL A 19 15.77 -27.06 -10.79
N GLN A 20 16.37 -26.76 -9.64
CA GLN A 20 17.30 -27.65 -8.95
C GLN A 20 17.06 -27.58 -7.42
N LYS A 21 17.33 -28.71 -6.73
CA LYS A 21 17.42 -28.73 -5.27
C LYS A 21 18.56 -27.83 -4.84
N ASN A 22 18.22 -26.68 -4.28
CA ASN A 22 19.20 -25.74 -3.80
C ASN A 22 18.87 -25.37 -2.36
N GLU A 23 19.90 -25.40 -1.53
CA GLU A 23 19.87 -24.81 -0.20
C GLU A 23 20.19 -23.32 -0.34
N GLN A 24 19.23 -22.46 0.01
CA GLN A 24 19.37 -21.01 -0.15
C GLN A 24 18.76 -20.27 1.03
N ILE A 25 19.25 -19.05 1.25
CA ILE A 25 18.73 -18.15 2.29
C ILE A 25 17.58 -17.34 1.70
N PHE A 26 16.43 -17.41 2.35
CA PHE A 26 15.25 -16.64 2.01
C PHE A 26 14.81 -15.76 3.18
N ILE A 27 14.14 -14.66 2.87
CA ILE A 27 13.46 -13.79 3.84
C ILE A 27 11.97 -14.12 3.79
N LEU A 28 11.34 -14.33 4.95
CA LEU A 28 9.90 -14.53 5.01
C LEU A 28 9.16 -13.18 4.91
N ASN A 29 8.61 -12.86 3.74
CA ASN A 29 7.99 -11.56 3.47
C ASN A 29 6.52 -11.47 3.85
N LYS A 30 5.76 -12.57 3.73
CA LYS A 30 4.33 -12.58 4.01
C LYS A 30 3.89 -13.88 4.64
N ILE A 31 3.03 -13.76 5.65
CA ILE A 31 2.36 -14.89 6.30
C ILE A 31 0.86 -14.74 6.04
N SER A 32 0.22 -15.81 5.60
CA SER A 32 -1.23 -15.91 5.44
C SER A 32 -1.72 -17.22 6.06
N PRO A 33 -3.03 -17.42 6.26
CA PRO A 33 -3.54 -18.62 6.93
C PRO A 33 -3.12 -19.92 6.24
N LYS A 34 -3.07 -19.93 4.90
CA LYS A 34 -2.75 -21.13 4.10
C LYS A 34 -1.42 -21.06 3.36
N THR A 35 -0.82 -19.88 3.24
CA THR A 35 0.34 -19.64 2.38
C THR A 35 1.39 -18.76 3.05
N LEU A 36 2.63 -18.93 2.63
CA LEU A 36 3.80 -18.13 2.98
C LEU A 36 4.41 -17.60 1.68
N ILE A 37 5.00 -16.41 1.73
CA ILE A 37 5.79 -15.86 0.62
C ILE A 37 7.21 -15.64 1.12
N PHE A 38 8.14 -16.37 0.53
CA PHE A 38 9.57 -16.21 0.74
C PHE A 38 10.18 -15.37 -0.37
N GLN A 39 11.18 -14.56 -0.06
CA GLN A 39 11.91 -13.74 -1.01
C GLN A 39 13.40 -14.09 -0.97
N ASP A 40 14.00 -14.28 -2.14
CA ASP A 40 15.44 -14.52 -2.24
C ASP A 40 16.25 -13.21 -2.29
N GLN A 41 17.57 -13.34 -2.38
CA GLN A 41 18.50 -12.21 -2.49
C GLN A 41 18.34 -11.38 -3.78
N TYR A 42 17.65 -11.90 -4.80
CA TYR A 42 17.37 -11.23 -6.07
C TYR A 42 15.98 -10.61 -6.10
N PHE A 43 15.33 -10.48 -4.93
CA PHE A 43 13.99 -9.96 -4.75
C PHE A 43 12.87 -10.77 -5.41
N ARG A 44 13.14 -12.01 -5.82
CA ARG A 44 12.13 -12.91 -6.40
C ARG A 44 11.30 -13.52 -5.28
N ASN A 45 9.98 -13.49 -5.45
CA ASN A 45 9.05 -14.04 -4.47
C ASN A 45 8.64 -15.47 -4.85
N TYR A 46 8.55 -16.34 -3.86
CA TYR A 46 8.18 -17.74 -4.00
C TYR A 46 7.02 -18.10 -3.06
N LEU A 47 6.07 -18.86 -3.60
CA LEU A 47 4.90 -19.32 -2.87
C LEU A 47 5.20 -20.61 -2.12
N VAL A 48 4.75 -20.70 -0.88
CA VAL A 48 4.83 -21.92 -0.08
C VAL A 48 3.49 -22.18 0.58
N PHE A 49 2.96 -23.38 0.45
CA PHE A 49 1.75 -23.78 1.17
C PHE A 49 2.11 -24.21 2.59
N LYS A 50 1.40 -23.66 3.58
CA LYS A 50 1.67 -23.98 4.98
C LYS A 50 1.39 -25.45 5.26
N LYS A 51 2.39 -26.16 5.80
CA LYS A 51 2.21 -27.42 6.51
C LYS A 51 1.92 -27.10 7.98
N GLN A 52 1.10 -27.91 8.67
CA GLN A 52 0.66 -27.65 10.07
C GLN A 52 1.83 -27.38 11.04
N ALA A 53 3.03 -27.90 10.76
CA ALA A 53 4.23 -27.72 11.58
C ALA A 53 4.90 -26.33 11.50
N TRP A 54 4.42 -25.37 10.69
CA TRP A 54 5.10 -24.08 10.45
C TRP A 54 4.37 -22.85 11.00
N ASN A 55 3.61 -23.01 12.09
CA ASN A 55 2.84 -21.90 12.66
C ASN A 55 3.69 -20.90 13.45
N SER A 56 4.93 -21.23 13.83
CA SER A 56 5.83 -20.39 14.63
C SER A 56 6.82 -19.55 13.83
N LEU A 57 6.59 -19.33 12.53
CA LEU A 57 7.51 -18.54 11.70
C LEU A 57 7.42 -17.03 11.98
N ILE A 58 8.57 -16.37 11.92
CA ILE A 58 8.76 -14.96 12.25
C ILE A 58 8.85 -14.15 10.95
N LEU A 59 7.96 -13.17 10.81
CA LEU A 59 7.93 -12.28 9.65
C LEU A 59 9.24 -11.48 9.53
N ASN A 60 9.71 -11.29 8.29
CA ASN A 60 10.95 -10.63 7.91
C ASN A 60 12.23 -11.32 8.41
N ALA A 61 12.18 -12.50 9.04
CA ALA A 61 13.38 -13.24 9.42
C ALA A 61 13.99 -13.99 8.23
N LYS A 62 15.29 -14.32 8.35
CA LYS A 62 16.01 -15.14 7.37
C LYS A 62 15.94 -16.61 7.74
N TYR A 63 15.64 -17.44 6.75
CA TYR A 63 15.54 -18.89 6.85
C TYR A 63 16.45 -19.54 5.82
N LEU A 64 17.14 -20.61 6.22
CA LEU A 64 17.84 -21.51 5.33
C LEU A 64 16.84 -22.58 4.89
N ILE A 65 16.59 -22.63 3.58
CA ILE A 65 15.56 -23.51 3.00
C ILE A 65 16.22 -24.41 1.96
N THR A 66 16.08 -25.72 2.17
CA THR A 66 16.31 -26.69 1.09
C THR A 66 14.96 -27.00 0.46
N SER A 67 14.86 -26.79 -0.85
CA SER A 67 13.60 -26.98 -1.57
C SER A 67 13.81 -27.31 -3.03
N GLU A 68 12.78 -27.93 -3.62
CA GLU A 68 12.62 -27.99 -5.07
C GLU A 68 11.77 -26.81 -5.53
N ILE A 69 12.22 -26.12 -6.57
CA ILE A 69 11.52 -24.97 -7.15
C ILE A 69 10.67 -25.45 -8.31
N GLU A 70 9.37 -25.25 -8.24
CA GLU A 70 8.43 -25.61 -9.32
C GLU A 70 7.71 -24.37 -9.84
N GLN A 71 7.15 -24.45 -11.05
CA GLN A 71 6.24 -23.42 -11.53
C GLN A 71 4.94 -23.44 -10.73
N ILE A 72 4.36 -22.26 -10.46
CA ILE A 72 3.07 -22.16 -9.79
C ILE A 72 1.99 -22.83 -10.62
N ASN A 73 1.25 -23.73 -9.97
CA ASN A 73 0.08 -24.39 -10.55
C ASN A 73 -0.91 -23.34 -11.12
N PRO A 74 -1.45 -23.54 -12.34
CA PRO A 74 -2.40 -22.61 -12.96
C PRO A 74 -3.58 -22.20 -12.07
N LYS A 75 -4.02 -23.08 -11.15
CA LYS A 75 -5.08 -22.79 -10.17
C LYS A 75 -4.77 -21.59 -9.26
N TYR A 76 -3.50 -21.20 -9.13
CA TYR A 76 -3.03 -20.12 -8.28
C TYR A 76 -2.51 -18.91 -9.05
N ASN A 77 -3.01 -18.69 -10.28
CA ASN A 77 -2.64 -17.55 -11.13
C ASN A 77 -2.81 -16.17 -10.45
N PHE A 78 -3.64 -16.06 -9.41
CA PHE A 78 -3.73 -14.86 -8.57
C PHE A 78 -2.37 -14.43 -7.99
N PHE A 79 -1.48 -15.35 -7.65
CA PHE A 79 -0.15 -14.99 -7.13
C PHE A 79 0.80 -14.46 -8.21
N LYS A 80 0.57 -14.80 -9.49
CA LYS A 80 1.33 -14.24 -10.62
C LYS A 80 1.09 -12.74 -10.78
N THR A 81 -0.12 -12.27 -10.50
CA THR A 81 -0.41 -10.82 -10.50
C THR A 81 0.28 -10.09 -9.34
N GLN A 82 0.73 -10.82 -8.31
CA GLN A 82 1.56 -10.31 -7.21
C GLN A 82 3.06 -10.45 -7.47
N GLY A 83 3.46 -10.91 -8.66
CA GLY A 83 4.86 -11.12 -9.03
C GLY A 83 5.48 -12.38 -8.42
N VAL A 84 4.66 -13.36 -8.02
CA VAL A 84 5.11 -14.67 -7.54
C VAL A 84 4.89 -15.67 -8.66
N PHE A 85 5.96 -16.29 -9.17
CA PHE A 85 5.91 -17.17 -10.35
C PHE A 85 6.23 -18.63 -10.04
N HIS A 86 6.94 -18.86 -8.94
CA HIS A 86 7.43 -20.18 -8.55
C HIS A 86 6.92 -20.54 -7.16
N GLN A 87 6.77 -21.84 -6.92
CA GLN A 87 6.45 -22.42 -5.63
C GLN A 87 7.67 -23.19 -5.09
N LEU A 88 7.89 -23.16 -3.78
CA LEU A 88 8.91 -24.00 -3.14
C LEU A 88 8.25 -25.21 -2.51
N ASN A 89 8.68 -26.39 -2.92
CA ASN A 89 8.42 -27.61 -2.18
C ASN A 89 9.55 -27.82 -1.16
N ILE A 90 9.31 -27.34 0.06
CA ILE A 90 10.31 -27.33 1.13
C ILE A 90 10.51 -28.75 1.68
N THR A 91 11.77 -29.20 1.65
CA THR A 91 12.23 -30.43 2.31
C THR A 91 12.75 -30.16 3.71
N SER A 92 13.50 -29.07 3.89
CA SER A 92 13.98 -28.63 5.20
C SER A 92 13.88 -27.11 5.33
N LEU A 93 13.54 -26.65 6.54
CA LEU A 93 13.45 -25.24 6.88
C LEU A 93 14.10 -25.04 8.24
N GLN A 94 15.14 -24.20 8.27
CA GLN A 94 15.85 -23.85 9.49
C GLN A 94 15.88 -22.33 9.64
N PHE A 95 15.64 -21.86 10.86
CA PHE A 95 15.83 -20.45 11.18
C PHE A 95 17.32 -20.12 11.07
N TYR A 96 17.65 -19.07 10.31
CA TYR A 96 19.04 -18.66 10.11
C TYR A 96 19.40 -17.47 10.99
N LYS A 97 18.71 -16.33 10.83
CA LYS A 97 18.90 -15.16 11.68
C LYS A 97 17.76 -14.14 11.61
N HIS A 98 17.66 -13.32 12.64
CA HIS A 98 16.86 -12.11 12.59
C HIS A 98 17.46 -11.07 11.63
N THR A 99 16.60 -10.44 10.82
CA THR A 99 16.89 -9.13 10.23
C THR A 99 16.62 -8.02 11.27
N PRO A 100 17.20 -6.81 11.12
CA PRO A 100 16.90 -5.68 12.02
C PRO A 100 15.39 -5.42 12.15
N LYS A 101 14.67 -5.58 11.04
CA LYS A 101 13.22 -5.45 10.96
C LYS A 101 12.49 -6.55 11.75
N SER A 102 12.88 -7.81 11.59
CA SER A 102 12.29 -8.90 12.36
C SER A 102 12.60 -8.81 13.86
N TRP A 103 13.81 -8.33 14.20
CA TRP A 103 14.21 -8.12 15.59
C TRP A 103 13.32 -7.04 16.25
N PHE A 104 13.13 -5.91 15.56
CA PHE A 104 12.25 -4.82 16.03
C PHE A 104 10.80 -5.29 16.26
N PHE A 105 10.23 -6.05 15.32
CA PHE A 105 8.85 -6.55 15.46
C PHE A 105 8.70 -7.75 16.40
N ASN A 106 9.80 -8.27 16.95
CA ASN A 106 9.82 -9.35 17.93
C ASN A 106 9.96 -8.84 19.37
N LEU A 107 10.12 -7.53 19.59
CA LEU A 107 10.08 -6.92 20.91
C LEU A 107 8.74 -7.24 21.61
N GLU A 108 8.77 -7.40 22.93
CA GLU A 108 7.61 -7.82 23.75
C GLU A 108 6.35 -6.96 23.49
N ILE A 109 6.55 -5.65 23.33
CA ILE A 109 5.48 -4.69 23.04
C ILE A 109 4.67 -5.10 21.79
N PHE A 110 5.31 -5.68 20.77
CA PHE A 110 4.65 -6.11 19.53
C PHE A 110 4.04 -7.51 19.59
N GLN A 111 4.19 -8.22 20.70
CA GLN A 111 3.57 -9.53 20.94
C GLN A 111 2.14 -9.41 21.48
N TYR A 112 1.78 -8.26 22.06
CA TYR A 112 0.40 -7.97 22.45
C TYR A 112 -0.52 -7.86 21.23
N GLN A 113 -1.71 -8.45 21.32
CA GLN A 113 -2.66 -8.53 20.21
C GLN A 113 -3.06 -7.15 19.66
N GLN A 114 -3.34 -6.18 20.55
CA GLN A 114 -3.79 -4.83 20.19
C GLN A 114 -2.70 -4.07 19.43
N PHE A 115 -1.44 -4.23 19.85
CA PHE A 115 -0.27 -3.69 19.15
C PHE A 115 -0.12 -4.30 17.76
N ASN A 116 -0.30 -5.61 17.66
CA ASN A 116 -0.23 -6.30 16.38
C ASN A 116 -1.38 -5.93 15.44
N GLN A 117 -2.56 -5.67 16.00
CA GLN A 117 -3.75 -5.26 15.27
C GLN A 117 -3.65 -3.83 14.75
N ILE A 118 -3.30 -2.85 15.59
CA ILE A 118 -3.34 -1.44 15.20
C ILE A 118 -1.99 -0.85 14.85
N VAL A 119 -0.98 -1.01 15.70
CA VAL A 119 0.32 -0.35 15.46
C VAL A 119 0.97 -0.93 14.21
N LYS A 120 1.04 -2.27 14.12
CA LYS A 120 1.61 -2.94 12.94
C LYS A 120 0.81 -2.63 11.67
N THR A 121 -0.52 -2.55 11.72
CA THR A 121 -1.36 -2.26 10.55
C THR A 121 -1.31 -0.80 10.12
N LEU A 122 -1.67 0.14 11.00
CA LEU A 122 -1.75 1.57 10.67
C LEU A 122 -0.38 2.22 10.53
N LEU A 123 0.53 1.96 11.48
CA LEU A 123 1.82 2.65 11.51
C LEU A 123 2.85 1.98 10.61
N PHE A 124 2.81 0.67 10.41
CA PHE A 124 3.82 -0.04 9.62
C PHE A 124 3.29 -0.74 8.37
N GLY A 125 1.98 -0.79 8.16
CA GLY A 125 1.38 -1.41 6.96
C GLY A 125 1.45 -2.94 6.94
N TYR A 126 1.70 -3.60 8.07
CA TYR A 126 1.59 -5.05 8.18
C TYR A 126 0.15 -5.45 8.49
N SER A 127 -0.42 -6.18 7.54
CA SER A 127 -1.80 -6.62 7.58
C SER A 127 -2.05 -7.72 8.62
N ASN A 128 -2.94 -7.46 9.59
CA ASN A 128 -3.72 -8.51 10.23
C ASN A 128 -5.03 -8.75 9.42
N SER A 129 -5.44 -10.01 9.23
CA SER A 129 -6.55 -10.38 8.35
C SER A 129 -7.90 -9.80 8.78
N GLU A 130 -8.20 -9.84 10.08
CA GLU A 130 -9.54 -9.46 10.60
C GLU A 130 -9.85 -7.98 10.36
N ILE A 131 -8.93 -7.09 10.74
CA ILE A 131 -9.08 -5.64 10.57
C ILE A 131 -9.23 -5.30 9.09
N ILE A 132 -8.39 -5.88 8.24
CA ILE A 132 -8.43 -5.59 6.80
C ILE A 132 -9.71 -6.10 6.17
N GLU A 133 -10.26 -7.22 6.61
CA GLU A 133 -11.56 -7.70 6.14
C GLU A 133 -12.69 -6.72 6.48
N GLN A 134 -12.72 -6.19 7.70
CA GLN A 134 -13.70 -5.18 8.10
C GLN A 134 -13.57 -3.90 7.25
N TYR A 135 -12.36 -3.37 7.06
CA TYR A 135 -12.17 -2.16 6.25
C TYR A 135 -12.37 -2.39 4.75
N ASN A 136 -12.11 -3.60 4.25
CA ASN A 136 -12.49 -4.02 2.90
C ASN A 136 -14.01 -4.05 2.73
N PHE A 137 -14.73 -4.52 3.74
CA PHE A 137 -16.20 -4.53 3.75
C PHE A 137 -16.76 -3.09 3.73
N LEU A 138 -16.11 -2.16 4.42
CA LEU A 138 -16.49 -0.75 4.41
C LEU A 138 -16.07 0.01 3.13
N GLY A 139 -15.28 -0.61 2.24
CA GLY A 139 -14.76 0.03 1.02
C GLY A 139 -13.67 1.07 1.27
N ILE A 140 -13.08 1.10 2.47
CA ILE A 140 -12.11 2.12 2.89
C ILE A 140 -10.76 1.54 3.32
N VAL A 141 -10.44 0.30 2.92
CA VAL A 141 -9.15 -0.37 3.18
C VAL A 141 -7.93 0.49 2.81
N HIS A 142 -8.05 1.32 1.79
CA HIS A 142 -6.97 2.19 1.31
C HIS A 142 -6.60 3.31 2.31
N LEU A 143 -7.46 3.60 3.29
CA LEU A 143 -7.17 4.53 4.39
C LEU A 143 -6.34 3.86 5.49
N VAL A 144 -6.58 2.57 5.74
CA VAL A 144 -5.97 1.79 6.84
C VAL A 144 -4.67 1.14 6.41
N VAL A 145 -4.56 0.75 5.14
CA VAL A 145 -3.27 0.36 4.57
C VAL A 145 -2.43 1.61 4.44
N LEU A 146 -1.27 1.58 5.11
CA LEU A 146 -0.26 2.63 5.13
C LEU A 146 -0.18 3.37 3.79
N SER A 147 -0.73 4.58 3.79
CA SER A 147 -0.97 5.38 2.59
C SER A 147 0.08 6.48 2.47
N GLY A 148 0.29 7.03 1.27
CA GLY A 148 1.27 8.10 1.09
C GLY A 148 0.96 9.39 1.88
N MET A 149 -0.27 9.54 2.36
CA MET A 149 -0.65 10.62 3.26
C MET A 149 0.00 10.48 4.64
N HIS A 150 0.18 9.25 5.14
CA HIS A 150 0.81 8.98 6.44
C HIS A 150 2.23 9.57 6.47
N PHE A 151 3.04 9.29 5.45
CA PHE A 151 4.40 9.83 5.36
C PHE A 151 4.43 11.34 5.21
N ASN A 152 3.55 11.93 4.39
CA ASN A 152 3.51 13.38 4.23
C ASN A 152 3.12 14.09 5.53
N LEU A 153 2.18 13.50 6.27
CA LEU A 153 1.75 13.99 7.59
C LEU A 153 2.92 13.92 8.58
N ILE A 154 3.58 12.76 8.70
CA ILE A 154 4.74 12.57 9.59
C ILE A 154 5.85 13.56 9.22
N MET A 155 6.16 13.70 7.93
CA MET A 155 7.18 14.64 7.44
C MET A 155 6.82 16.09 7.80
N TYR A 156 5.56 16.50 7.62
CA TYR A 156 5.09 17.84 7.96
C TYR A 156 5.25 18.14 9.46
N PHE A 157 4.87 17.19 10.31
CA PHE A 157 5.01 17.35 11.75
C PHE A 157 6.46 17.38 12.21
N LEU A 158 7.30 16.48 11.70
CA LEU A 158 8.74 16.50 11.99
C LEU A 158 9.37 17.82 11.54
N LYS A 159 9.06 18.32 10.34
CA LYS A 159 9.51 19.65 9.89
C LYS A 159 9.06 20.76 10.82
N THR A 160 7.83 20.69 11.35
CA THR A 160 7.31 21.70 12.27
C THR A 160 8.04 21.67 13.62
N ILE A 161 8.30 20.49 14.17
CA ILE A 161 9.05 20.28 15.42
C ILE A 161 10.49 20.76 15.27
N PHE A 162 11.16 20.35 14.19
CA PHE A 162 12.58 20.66 13.95
C PHE A 162 12.81 22.03 13.30
N LYS A 163 11.76 22.80 12.96
CA LYS A 163 11.85 24.10 12.25
C LYS A 163 12.83 25.09 12.90
N LYS A 164 12.94 25.05 14.24
CA LYS A 164 13.78 25.98 15.02
C LYS A 164 15.25 25.53 15.12
N ILE A 165 15.59 24.31 14.70
CA ILE A 165 16.92 23.73 14.88
C ILE A 165 17.67 23.76 13.53
N LYS A 166 18.30 24.90 13.24
CA LYS A 166 18.87 25.24 11.91
C LYS A 166 19.91 24.27 11.31
N PRO A 167 20.74 23.49 12.05
CA PRO A 167 21.59 22.48 11.42
C PRO A 167 20.85 21.18 11.06
N LEU A 168 19.60 21.00 11.46
CA LEU A 168 18.86 19.73 11.35
C LEU A 168 17.79 19.72 10.26
N ASN A 169 17.91 20.56 9.22
CA ASN A 169 16.91 20.64 8.16
C ASN A 169 16.67 19.30 7.43
N PHE A 170 17.66 18.41 7.39
CA PHE A 170 17.56 17.06 6.81
C PHE A 170 17.13 15.98 7.82
N LEU A 171 17.13 16.26 9.12
CA LEU A 171 16.78 15.29 10.14
C LEU A 171 15.35 14.73 9.97
N PRO A 172 14.32 15.54 9.64
CA PRO A 172 12.99 15.01 9.30
C PRO A 172 13.02 13.97 8.18
N LEU A 173 13.79 14.23 7.11
CA LEU A 173 13.93 13.31 5.99
C LEU A 173 14.60 12.01 6.44
N ILE A 174 15.68 12.09 7.22
CA ILE A 174 16.39 10.91 7.74
C ILE A 174 15.47 10.08 8.63
N ILE A 175 14.73 10.70 9.54
CA ILE A 175 13.77 10.00 10.42
C ILE A 175 12.70 9.29 9.58
N VAL A 176 12.15 9.96 8.56
CA VAL A 176 11.14 9.36 7.66
C VAL A 176 11.72 8.19 6.85
N LEU A 177 12.98 8.27 6.42
CA LEU A 177 13.65 7.17 5.72
C LEU A 177 13.90 5.97 6.63
N VAL A 178 14.33 6.21 7.87
CA VAL A 178 14.47 5.15 8.90
C VAL A 178 13.11 4.51 9.17
N TYR A 179 12.06 5.32 9.35
CA TYR A 179 10.70 4.83 9.52
C TYR A 179 10.21 3.98 8.33
N PHE A 180 10.45 4.43 7.09
CA PHE A 180 10.11 3.67 5.88
C PHE A 180 10.79 2.30 5.81
N PHE A 181 12.02 2.17 6.32
CA PHE A 181 12.72 0.89 6.35
C PHE A 181 11.98 -0.17 7.18
N PHE A 182 11.33 0.23 8.28
CA PHE A 182 10.51 -0.66 9.11
C PHE A 182 9.12 -0.92 8.51
N CYS A 183 8.61 -0.01 7.69
CA CYS A 183 7.31 -0.15 7.03
C CYS A 183 7.27 -1.30 6.02
N ASN A 184 6.06 -1.75 5.71
CA ASN A 184 5.80 -2.64 4.59
C ASN A 184 5.94 -1.85 3.28
N TRP A 185 6.65 -2.43 2.32
CA TRP A 185 6.95 -1.79 1.03
C TRP A 185 5.78 -1.98 0.05
N THR A 186 4.67 -1.32 0.37
CA THR A 186 3.51 -1.22 -0.53
C THR A 186 3.77 -0.20 -1.64
N VAL A 187 3.04 -0.28 -2.74
CA VAL A 187 3.12 0.70 -3.84
C VAL A 187 2.91 2.13 -3.34
N SER A 188 1.98 2.31 -2.40
CA SER A 188 1.66 3.62 -1.82
C SER A 188 2.82 4.17 -0.99
N SER A 189 3.49 3.33 -0.20
CA SER A 189 4.62 3.75 0.65
C SER A 189 5.86 4.08 -0.16
N ILE A 190 6.21 3.25 -1.15
CA ILE A 190 7.33 3.50 -2.07
C ILE A 190 7.10 4.81 -2.83
N LYS A 191 5.91 5.01 -3.39
CA LYS A 191 5.53 6.26 -4.07
C LYS A 191 5.73 7.47 -3.16
N ALA A 192 5.25 7.39 -1.92
CA ALA A 192 5.29 8.50 -0.99
C ALA A 192 6.72 8.93 -0.68
N ILE A 193 7.60 7.98 -0.39
CA ILE A 193 9.00 8.27 -0.10
C ILE A 193 9.72 8.86 -1.31
N PHE A 194 9.53 8.32 -2.50
CA PHE A 194 10.14 8.92 -3.69
C PHE A 194 9.64 10.34 -3.95
N LEU A 195 8.35 10.62 -3.77
CA LEU A 195 7.81 11.97 -3.89
C LEU A 195 8.34 12.91 -2.81
N ILE A 196 8.50 12.44 -1.57
CA ILE A 196 9.10 13.22 -0.48
C ILE A 196 10.55 13.54 -0.82
N ILE A 197 11.38 12.55 -1.16
CA ILE A 197 12.78 12.76 -1.54
C ILE A 197 12.88 13.77 -2.68
N PHE A 198 12.09 13.58 -3.74
CA PHE A 198 12.08 14.48 -4.90
C PHE A 198 11.71 15.92 -4.49
N THR A 199 10.66 16.06 -3.67
CA THR A 199 10.18 17.36 -3.19
C THR A 199 11.26 18.03 -2.34
N GLU A 200 11.89 17.32 -1.40
CA GLU A 200 12.95 17.86 -0.54
C GLU A 200 14.15 18.34 -1.36
N ILE A 201 14.67 17.51 -2.27
CA ILE A 201 15.80 17.86 -3.14
C ILE A 201 15.48 19.11 -3.98
N TYR A 202 14.26 19.20 -4.52
CA TYR A 202 13.89 20.34 -5.34
C TYR A 202 13.67 21.61 -4.51
N THR A 203 12.99 21.52 -3.37
CA THR A 203 12.78 22.68 -2.48
C THR A 203 14.09 23.24 -1.95
N PHE A 204 15.10 22.39 -1.73
CA PHE A 204 16.44 22.83 -1.35
C PHE A 204 17.10 23.73 -2.41
N LYS A 205 16.81 23.51 -3.71
CA LYS A 205 17.38 24.29 -4.82
C LYS A 205 16.53 25.49 -5.24
N HIS A 206 15.20 25.37 -5.17
CA HIS A 206 14.28 26.30 -5.85
C HIS A 206 13.20 26.90 -4.94
N ASN A 207 13.25 26.66 -3.63
CA ASN A 207 12.32 27.14 -2.59
C ASN A 207 10.84 26.71 -2.73
N GLN A 208 10.33 26.43 -3.94
CA GLN A 208 8.94 26.02 -4.19
C GLN A 208 8.85 25.01 -5.34
N VAL A 209 7.88 24.09 -5.24
CA VAL A 209 7.58 23.08 -6.28
C VAL A 209 6.30 23.48 -7.01
N SER A 210 6.38 23.72 -8.32
CA SER A 210 5.21 24.01 -9.15
C SER A 210 4.27 22.80 -9.29
N GLN A 211 2.98 23.03 -9.57
CA GLN A 211 2.01 21.95 -9.75
C GLN A 211 2.38 21.02 -10.93
N ASP A 212 2.81 21.60 -12.06
CA ASP A 212 3.28 20.85 -13.22
C ASP A 212 4.43 19.91 -12.87
N LEU A 213 5.35 20.37 -12.03
CA LEU A 213 6.47 19.57 -11.58
C LEU A 213 6.01 18.41 -10.69
N LYS A 214 5.00 18.61 -9.83
CA LYS A 214 4.41 17.52 -9.02
C LYS A 214 3.78 16.43 -9.90
N LEU A 215 3.09 16.83 -10.97
CA LEU A 215 2.51 15.89 -11.93
C LEU A 215 3.59 15.13 -12.71
N LYS A 216 4.63 15.83 -13.19
CA LYS A 216 5.78 15.20 -13.85
C LYS A 216 6.51 14.23 -12.91
N ALA A 217 6.71 14.62 -11.66
CA ALA A 217 7.30 13.77 -10.63
C ALA A 217 6.44 12.53 -10.36
N LEU A 218 5.11 12.67 -10.29
CA LEU A 218 4.20 11.55 -10.11
C LEU A 218 4.30 10.53 -11.25
N VAL A 219 4.43 10.98 -12.50
CA VAL A 219 4.65 10.12 -13.67
C VAL A 219 6.04 9.47 -13.63
N ALA A 220 7.08 10.23 -13.28
CA ALA A 220 8.43 9.67 -13.15
C ALA A 220 8.50 8.58 -12.05
N VAL A 221 7.88 8.83 -10.90
CA VAL A 221 7.80 7.89 -9.79
C VAL A 221 6.96 6.66 -10.15
N SER A 222 5.88 6.81 -10.93
CA SER A 222 5.10 5.64 -11.37
C SER A 222 5.92 4.70 -12.25
N LEU A 223 6.69 5.26 -13.18
CA LEU A 223 7.64 4.50 -14.00
C LEU A 223 8.72 3.84 -13.14
N GLY A 224 9.30 4.57 -12.19
CA GLY A 224 10.29 4.02 -11.25
C GLY A 224 9.74 2.87 -10.39
N VAL A 225 8.51 2.98 -9.89
CA VAL A 225 7.86 1.88 -9.16
C VAL A 225 7.66 0.64 -10.04
N LEU A 226 7.30 0.83 -11.32
CA LEU A 226 7.19 -0.29 -12.27
C LEU A 226 8.55 -0.90 -12.63
N THR A 227 9.66 -0.17 -12.46
CA THR A 227 11.00 -0.78 -12.57
C THR A 227 11.35 -1.69 -11.41
N ILE A 228 10.84 -1.39 -10.22
CA ILE A 228 11.01 -2.25 -9.05
C ILE A 228 10.20 -3.54 -9.25
N ASN A 229 8.94 -3.42 -9.66
CA ASN A 229 8.11 -4.58 -9.97
C ASN A 229 7.03 -4.21 -11.02
N PRO A 230 7.14 -4.70 -12.26
CA PRO A 230 6.22 -4.33 -13.33
C PRO A 230 4.81 -4.91 -13.11
N TRP A 231 4.69 -5.98 -12.30
CA TRP A 231 3.42 -6.62 -11.99
C TRP A 231 2.52 -5.77 -11.11
N TYR A 232 3.06 -4.73 -10.47
CA TYR A 232 2.24 -3.73 -9.77
C TYR A 232 1.21 -3.07 -10.67
N SER A 233 1.44 -3.00 -12.00
CA SER A 233 0.44 -2.52 -12.97
C SER A 233 -0.86 -3.32 -12.99
N TYR A 234 -0.87 -4.58 -12.50
CA TYR A 234 -2.09 -5.38 -12.37
C TYR A 234 -2.81 -5.17 -11.04
N SER A 235 -2.18 -4.47 -10.09
CA SER A 235 -2.74 -4.27 -8.76
C SER A 235 -3.65 -3.03 -8.72
N LEU A 236 -4.82 -3.17 -8.10
CA LEU A 236 -5.73 -2.05 -7.81
C LEU A 236 -4.99 -0.94 -7.03
N GLY A 237 -4.15 -1.33 -6.06
CA GLY A 237 -3.39 -0.41 -5.21
C GLY A 237 -2.45 0.53 -5.98
N PHE A 238 -1.87 0.08 -7.10
CA PHE A 238 -1.04 0.92 -7.96
C PHE A 238 -1.86 2.01 -8.63
N TRP A 239 -2.94 1.64 -9.31
CA TRP A 239 -3.82 2.58 -10.00
C TRP A 239 -4.46 3.57 -9.03
N PHE A 240 -4.92 3.09 -7.87
CA PHE A 240 -5.38 3.96 -6.79
C PHE A 240 -4.29 4.95 -6.35
N SER A 241 -3.07 4.46 -6.11
CA SER A 241 -1.99 5.30 -5.61
C SER A 241 -1.60 6.41 -6.59
N PHE A 242 -1.58 6.15 -7.90
CA PHE A 242 -1.12 7.14 -8.88
C PHE A 242 -2.25 7.95 -9.51
N LEU A 243 -3.34 7.32 -9.95
CA LEU A 243 -4.44 8.04 -10.61
C LEU A 243 -5.19 8.94 -9.63
N LEU A 244 -5.47 8.46 -8.41
CA LEU A 244 -6.18 9.26 -7.41
C LEU A 244 -5.33 10.46 -6.98
N SER A 245 -4.02 10.25 -6.74
CA SER A 245 -3.11 11.35 -6.41
C SER A 245 -2.99 12.36 -7.56
N GLY A 246 -2.93 11.90 -8.81
CA GLY A 246 -2.94 12.79 -9.98
C GLY A 246 -4.24 13.59 -10.08
N PHE A 247 -5.38 12.94 -9.89
CA PHE A 247 -6.69 13.60 -9.89
C PHE A 247 -6.81 14.66 -8.79
N ILE A 248 -6.28 14.39 -7.59
CA ILE A 248 -6.20 15.36 -6.50
C ILE A 248 -5.32 16.55 -6.89
N TYR A 249 -4.12 16.31 -7.44
CA TYR A 249 -3.22 17.39 -7.84
C TYR A 249 -3.78 18.32 -8.91
N LEU A 250 -4.57 17.79 -9.85
CA LEU A 250 -5.28 18.59 -10.85
C LEU A 250 -6.36 19.50 -10.26
N LYS A 251 -6.72 19.31 -8.98
CA LYS A 251 -7.92 19.87 -8.38
C LYS A 251 -7.69 20.80 -7.18
N ILE A 252 -6.46 20.94 -6.70
CA ILE A 252 -6.16 21.79 -5.53
C ILE A 252 -6.50 23.24 -5.87
N ASN A 253 -7.70 23.67 -5.46
CA ASN A 253 -8.17 25.04 -5.55
C ASN A 253 -7.77 25.76 -4.24
N LYS A 254 -7.10 26.91 -4.34
CA LYS A 254 -6.50 27.59 -3.18
C LYS A 254 -7.51 28.30 -2.28
N SER A 255 -8.73 28.56 -2.76
CA SER A 255 -9.84 29.15 -1.98
C SER A 255 -11.05 28.23 -2.03
N LEU A 256 -11.34 27.53 -0.94
CA LEU A 256 -12.45 26.58 -0.89
C LEU A 256 -13.55 27.10 0.02
N THR A 257 -14.70 27.43 -0.58
CA THR A 257 -15.96 27.46 0.16
C THR A 257 -16.35 26.04 0.57
N ILE A 258 -17.13 25.87 1.65
CA ILE A 258 -17.61 24.54 2.11
C ILE A 258 -18.30 23.78 0.96
N LYS A 259 -19.07 24.50 0.12
CA LYS A 259 -19.77 23.93 -1.03
C LYS A 259 -18.80 23.33 -2.06
N GLN A 260 -17.70 24.02 -2.34
CA GLN A 260 -16.64 23.52 -3.23
C GLN A 260 -15.90 22.35 -2.59
N PHE A 261 -15.62 22.38 -1.28
CA PHE A 261 -15.00 21.26 -0.58
C PHE A 261 -15.83 19.98 -0.69
N ILE A 262 -17.13 20.05 -0.40
CA ILE A 262 -18.04 18.88 -0.49
C ILE A 262 -18.14 18.38 -1.93
N ALA A 263 -18.34 19.28 -2.90
CA ALA A 263 -18.34 18.91 -4.31
C ALA A 263 -17.01 18.28 -4.72
N ASP A 264 -15.90 18.73 -4.13
CA ASP A 264 -14.60 18.24 -4.47
C ASP A 264 -14.33 16.85 -3.96
N TYR A 265 -14.69 16.63 -2.70
CA TYR A 265 -14.69 15.35 -2.04
C TYR A 265 -15.58 14.33 -2.77
N PHE A 266 -16.80 14.72 -3.16
CA PHE A 266 -17.72 13.85 -3.91
C PHE A 266 -17.13 13.37 -5.23
N ASN A 267 -16.47 14.26 -5.98
CA ASN A 267 -15.82 13.87 -7.24
C ASN A 267 -14.62 12.92 -7.02
N ILE A 268 -13.84 13.12 -5.94
CA ILE A 268 -12.72 12.22 -5.59
C ILE A 268 -13.28 10.84 -5.21
N TRP A 269 -14.34 10.81 -4.41
CA TRP A 269 -15.04 9.58 -4.06
C TRP A 269 -15.61 8.88 -5.29
N LEU A 270 -16.28 9.60 -6.19
CA LEU A 270 -16.82 9.03 -7.42
C LEU A 270 -15.72 8.44 -8.32
N PHE A 271 -14.61 9.16 -8.47
CA PHE A 271 -13.44 8.68 -9.21
C PHE A 271 -12.84 7.40 -8.59
N SER A 272 -12.74 7.36 -7.27
CA SER A 272 -12.34 6.17 -6.50
C SER A 272 -13.33 5.01 -6.72
N ALA A 273 -14.63 5.25 -6.59
CA ALA A 273 -15.67 4.23 -6.74
C ALA A 273 -15.66 3.61 -8.14
N LEU A 274 -15.48 4.41 -9.19
CA LEU A 274 -15.33 3.91 -10.57
C LEU A 274 -14.11 3.00 -10.71
N LEU A 275 -12.97 3.35 -10.09
CA LEU A 275 -11.79 2.49 -10.08
C LEU A 275 -12.05 1.18 -9.33
N VAL A 276 -12.67 1.20 -8.15
CA VAL A 276 -13.05 -0.03 -7.44
C VAL A 276 -13.95 -0.89 -8.32
N PHE A 277 -14.91 -0.26 -8.99
CA PHE A 277 -15.87 -0.98 -9.82
C PHE A 277 -15.21 -1.68 -11.01
N ILE A 278 -14.26 -1.03 -11.70
CA ILE A 278 -13.51 -1.62 -12.83
C ILE A 278 -12.74 -2.88 -12.40
N PHE A 279 -12.14 -2.86 -11.21
CA PHE A 279 -11.27 -3.93 -10.74
C PHE A 279 -11.99 -5.02 -9.95
N ALA A 280 -12.99 -4.66 -9.16
CA ALA A 280 -13.61 -5.54 -8.17
C ALA A 280 -15.11 -5.79 -8.39
N GLN A 281 -15.80 -5.04 -9.27
CA GLN A 281 -17.26 -5.12 -9.48
C GLN A 281 -18.07 -4.97 -8.18
N LYS A 282 -17.53 -4.21 -7.24
CA LYS A 282 -18.19 -3.89 -5.97
C LYS A 282 -18.48 -2.41 -5.92
N PHE A 283 -19.63 -2.06 -5.36
CA PHE A 283 -20.00 -0.69 -5.07
C PHE A 283 -20.32 -0.54 -3.59
N TYR A 284 -19.77 0.50 -2.96
CA TYR A 284 -19.88 0.78 -1.53
C TYR A 284 -20.55 2.14 -1.33
N PRO A 285 -21.89 2.23 -1.32
CA PRO A 285 -22.60 3.51 -1.33
C PRO A 285 -22.25 4.39 -0.12
N LEU A 286 -22.17 3.78 1.05
CA LEU A 286 -21.91 4.48 2.31
C LEU A 286 -20.44 4.85 2.51
N SER A 287 -19.54 4.33 1.67
CA SER A 287 -18.10 4.62 1.78
C SER A 287 -17.81 6.12 1.74
N PHE A 288 -18.61 6.93 1.04
CA PHE A 288 -18.48 8.39 1.00
C PHE A 288 -18.56 9.03 2.39
N ILE A 289 -19.62 8.73 3.13
CA ILE A 289 -19.88 9.30 4.46
C ILE A 289 -18.86 8.76 5.45
N ILE A 290 -18.61 7.44 5.37
CA ILE A 290 -17.69 6.73 6.23
C ILE A 290 -16.27 7.28 6.06
N SER A 291 -15.80 7.44 4.83
CA SER A 291 -14.47 7.99 4.58
C SER A 291 -14.37 9.45 5.02
N LEU A 292 -15.44 10.23 4.97
CA LEU A 292 -15.40 11.63 5.40
C LEU A 292 -15.15 11.74 6.91
N ILE A 293 -15.75 10.84 7.68
CA ILE A 293 -15.62 10.80 9.15
C ILE A 293 -14.34 10.08 9.58
N ILE A 294 -14.02 8.93 8.97
CA ILE A 294 -12.93 8.08 9.42
C ILE A 294 -11.56 8.61 9.00
N THR A 295 -11.42 9.22 7.82
CA THR A 295 -10.13 9.73 7.34
C THR A 295 -9.42 10.64 8.35
N PRO A 296 -10.04 11.70 8.90
CA PRO A 296 -9.38 12.55 9.90
C PRO A 296 -9.07 11.81 11.20
N ILE A 297 -9.92 10.86 11.62
CA ILE A 297 -9.66 10.04 12.81
C ILE A 297 -8.41 9.18 12.60
N ILE A 298 -8.29 8.50 11.45
CA ILE A 298 -7.11 7.71 11.11
C ILE A 298 -5.86 8.57 11.08
N GLU A 299 -5.90 9.74 10.44
CA GLU A 299 -4.76 10.65 10.36
C GLU A 299 -4.27 11.11 11.73
N ILE A 300 -5.19 11.50 12.62
CA ILE A 300 -4.87 11.89 14.00
C ILE A 300 -4.27 10.71 14.75
N CYS A 301 -4.83 9.51 14.60
CA CYS A 301 -4.30 8.34 15.30
C CYS A 301 -2.95 7.89 14.76
N VAL A 302 -2.69 7.98 13.46
CA VAL A 302 -1.38 7.74 12.87
C VAL A 302 -0.35 8.72 13.43
N PHE A 303 -0.70 10.01 13.50
CA PHE A 303 0.14 11.02 14.11
C PHE A 303 0.48 10.65 15.55
N LEU A 304 -0.54 10.39 16.37
CA LEU A 304 -0.35 10.10 17.78
C LEU A 304 0.48 8.83 17.97
N LEU A 305 0.10 7.73 17.30
CA LEU A 305 0.83 6.46 17.37
C LEU A 305 2.29 6.60 16.94
N PHE A 306 2.61 7.43 15.95
CA PHE A 306 4.00 7.66 15.55
C PHE A 306 4.87 8.13 16.72
N PHE A 307 4.33 8.98 17.60
CA PHE A 307 5.04 9.56 18.74
C PHE A 307 4.83 8.84 20.07
N SER A 308 3.88 7.91 20.17
CA SER A 308 3.54 7.30 21.46
C SER A 308 3.20 5.81 21.37
N PHE A 309 3.51 5.13 20.26
CA PHE A 309 3.21 3.70 20.14
C PHE A 309 3.84 2.88 21.27
N TRP A 310 4.97 3.28 21.86
CA TRP A 310 5.59 2.54 22.97
C TRP A 310 4.84 2.65 24.31
N ILE A 311 3.79 3.47 24.41
CA ILE A 311 2.99 3.66 25.62
C ILE A 311 1.76 2.75 25.57
N SER A 312 1.82 1.59 26.23
CA SER A 312 0.77 0.57 26.16
C SER A 312 -0.66 1.06 26.47
N PRO A 313 -0.92 1.80 27.57
CA PRO A 313 -2.26 2.33 27.84
C PRO A 313 -2.82 3.19 26.71
N PHE A 314 -1.95 3.94 26.03
CA PHE A 314 -2.33 4.81 24.94
C PHE A 314 -2.77 4.01 23.70
N VAL A 315 -2.02 2.96 23.35
CA VAL A 315 -2.38 2.06 22.24
C VAL A 315 -3.70 1.33 22.51
N LEU A 316 -3.94 0.91 23.75
CA LEU A 316 -5.20 0.28 24.14
C LEU A 316 -6.41 1.22 23.97
N ILE A 317 -6.29 2.48 24.39
CA ILE A 317 -7.35 3.48 24.22
C ILE A 317 -7.66 3.71 22.74
N ILE A 318 -6.62 3.86 21.91
CA ILE A 318 -6.81 3.99 20.46
C ILE A 318 -7.49 2.74 19.90
N ASN A 319 -7.09 1.55 20.34
CA ASN A 319 -7.68 0.30 19.87
C ASN A 319 -9.16 0.16 20.17
N SER A 320 -9.54 0.35 21.42
CA SER A 320 -10.96 0.32 21.80
C SER A 320 -11.78 1.35 21.03
N THR A 321 -11.23 2.55 20.80
CA THR A 321 -11.90 3.61 20.02
C THR A 321 -12.11 3.18 18.56
N PHE A 322 -11.07 2.63 17.94
CA PHE A 322 -11.11 2.13 16.57
C PHE A 322 -12.10 0.99 16.38
N ASP A 323 -12.08 0.01 17.29
CA ASP A 323 -12.97 -1.14 17.24
C ASP A 323 -14.43 -0.71 17.37
N TYR A 324 -14.72 0.22 18.30
CA TYR A 324 -16.07 0.75 18.49
C TYR A 324 -16.61 1.44 17.23
N PHE A 325 -15.83 2.36 16.63
CA PHE A 325 -16.24 3.01 15.39
C PHE A 325 -16.41 2.01 14.25
N THR A 326 -15.47 1.07 14.11
CA THR A 326 -15.52 0.08 13.04
C THR A 326 -16.76 -0.80 13.15
N GLN A 327 -17.14 -1.23 14.35
CA GLN A 327 -18.37 -1.99 14.58
C GLN A 327 -19.63 -1.21 14.20
N ILE A 328 -19.73 0.07 14.59
CA ILE A 328 -20.85 0.95 14.21
C ILE A 328 -20.96 1.04 12.69
N PHE A 329 -19.84 1.29 12.00
CA PHE A 329 -19.86 1.44 10.55
C PHE A 329 -20.13 0.13 9.84
N VAL A 330 -19.61 -1.00 10.32
CA VAL A 330 -19.89 -2.32 9.74
C VAL A 330 -21.37 -2.63 9.86
N PHE A 331 -21.97 -2.37 11.02
CA PHE A 331 -23.41 -2.55 11.22
C PHE A 331 -24.26 -1.70 10.26
N ALA A 332 -23.88 -0.45 10.04
CA ALA A 332 -24.61 0.45 9.15
C ALA A 332 -24.36 0.19 7.65
N SER A 333 -23.30 -0.56 7.29
CA SER A 333 -22.81 -0.66 5.91
C SER A 333 -23.37 -1.83 5.14
N PHE A 334 -23.45 -1.65 3.83
CA PHE A 334 -23.67 -2.72 2.86
C PHE A 334 -22.86 -2.44 1.59
N TYR A 335 -22.63 -3.49 0.80
CA TYR A 335 -22.01 -3.38 -0.52
C TYR A 335 -22.83 -4.15 -1.55
N ILE A 336 -22.80 -3.67 -2.79
CA ILE A 336 -23.48 -4.29 -3.93
C ILE A 336 -22.43 -5.01 -4.76
N VAL A 337 -22.64 -6.29 -5.03
CA VAL A 337 -21.81 -7.10 -5.94
C VAL A 337 -22.53 -7.23 -7.26
N PHE A 338 -21.83 -6.96 -8.36
CA PHE A 338 -22.34 -7.15 -9.70
C PHE A 338 -21.78 -8.45 -10.27
N GLU A 339 -22.61 -9.48 -10.32
CA GLU A 339 -22.28 -10.75 -10.97
C GLU A 339 -22.77 -10.73 -12.41
N ILE A 340 -21.89 -10.30 -13.31
CA ILE A 340 -22.21 -10.19 -14.73
C ILE A 340 -21.77 -11.47 -15.46
N ASN A 341 -22.70 -12.39 -15.66
CA ASN A 341 -22.45 -13.66 -16.34
C ASN A 341 -22.20 -13.50 -17.86
N ASN A 342 -22.75 -12.45 -18.48
CA ASN A 342 -22.58 -12.19 -19.89
C ASN A 342 -21.25 -11.46 -20.15
N LEU A 343 -20.32 -12.12 -20.85
CA LEU A 343 -18.99 -11.60 -21.14
C LEU A 343 -19.03 -10.27 -21.93
N TYR A 344 -19.98 -10.09 -22.85
CA TYR A 344 -20.13 -8.84 -23.60
C TYR A 344 -20.62 -7.70 -22.71
N LEU A 345 -21.60 -7.97 -21.85
CA LEU A 345 -22.10 -6.99 -20.88
C LEU A 345 -21.01 -6.62 -19.86
N TYR A 346 -20.20 -7.60 -19.45
CA TYR A 346 -19.06 -7.39 -18.57
C TYR A 346 -18.05 -6.42 -19.17
N TRP A 347 -17.65 -6.65 -20.42
CA TRP A 347 -16.71 -5.77 -21.11
C TRP A 347 -17.32 -4.41 -21.44
N SER A 348 -18.59 -4.34 -21.85
CA SER A 348 -19.25 -3.07 -22.16
C SER A 348 -19.36 -2.18 -20.92
N ILE A 349 -19.71 -2.75 -19.76
CA ILE A 349 -19.74 -2.04 -18.48
C ILE A 349 -18.35 -1.57 -18.07
N LYS A 350 -17.31 -2.39 -18.27
CA LYS A 350 -15.92 -1.96 -17.99
C LYS A 350 -15.46 -0.84 -18.91
N ILE A 351 -15.78 -0.91 -20.20
CA ILE A 351 -15.46 0.13 -21.18
C ILE A 351 -16.22 1.41 -20.85
N ALA A 352 -17.52 1.34 -20.55
CA ALA A 352 -18.32 2.49 -20.17
C ALA A 352 -17.76 3.17 -18.89
N ASN A 353 -17.39 2.40 -17.88
CA ASN A 353 -16.74 2.94 -16.68
C ASN A 353 -15.38 3.53 -16.98
N PHE A 354 -14.59 2.90 -17.85
CA PHE A 354 -13.29 3.44 -18.28
C PHE A 354 -13.47 4.76 -19.04
N LEU A 355 -14.49 4.88 -19.90
CA LEU A 355 -14.83 6.12 -20.61
C LEU A 355 -15.31 7.20 -19.64
N ALA A 356 -16.15 6.86 -18.65
CA ALA A 356 -16.59 7.81 -17.62
C ALA A 356 -15.41 8.31 -16.77
N PHE A 357 -14.54 7.39 -16.36
CA PHE A 357 -13.28 7.67 -15.68
C PHE A 357 -12.38 8.61 -16.50
N TYR A 358 -12.19 8.31 -17.79
CA TYR A 358 -11.38 9.12 -18.69
C TYR A 358 -12.01 10.48 -19.00
N GLY A 359 -13.34 10.54 -19.13
CA GLY A 359 -14.10 11.77 -19.31
C GLY A 359 -13.95 12.74 -18.13
N LEU A 360 -13.97 12.23 -16.89
CA LEU A 360 -13.68 13.02 -15.69
C LEU A 360 -12.25 13.59 -15.71
N LEU A 361 -11.28 12.81 -16.21
CA LEU A 361 -9.89 13.23 -16.30
C LEU A 361 -9.68 14.30 -17.39
N ILE A 362 -10.21 14.12 -18.60
CA ILE A 362 -10.09 15.10 -19.70
C ILE A 362 -10.78 16.42 -19.35
N ARG A 363 -12.00 16.36 -18.80
CA ARG A 363 -12.74 17.58 -18.40
C ARG A 363 -11.90 18.47 -17.50
N LYS A 364 -11.04 17.86 -16.67
CA LYS A 364 -10.14 18.58 -15.76
C LYS A 364 -8.86 19.07 -16.43
N LEU A 365 -8.27 18.31 -17.35
CA LEU A 365 -7.13 18.79 -18.13
C LEU A 365 -7.48 20.01 -18.99
N LYS A 366 -8.70 20.07 -19.56
CA LYS A 366 -9.17 21.24 -20.31
C LYS A 366 -9.37 22.48 -19.44
N PHE A 367 -9.76 22.31 -18.17
CA PHE A 367 -9.95 23.41 -17.23
C PHE A 367 -8.63 24.08 -16.79
N LEU A 368 -7.50 23.38 -16.85
CA LEU A 368 -6.18 23.97 -16.53
C LEU A 368 -5.55 24.76 -17.69
N ARG A 369 -6.09 24.60 -18.91
CA ARG A 369 -5.57 25.25 -20.13
C ARG A 369 -6.28 26.58 -20.43
N ASN A 370 -7.41 26.83 -19.77
CA ASN A 370 -8.15 28.09 -19.78
C ASN A 370 -7.91 28.80 -18.45
#